data_AF-A0A935RQB0-F1
#
_entry.id   AF-A0A935RQB0-F1
#
_cell.length_a   1.000
_cell.length_b   1.000
_cell.length_c   1.000
_cell.angle_alpha   90.00
_cell.angle_beta   90.00
_cell.angle_gamma   90.00
#
_symmetry.space_group_name_H-M   'P 1'
#
loop_
_entity.id
_entity.type
_entity.pdbx_description
1 polymer ?
#
loop_
_entity_poly.entity_id
_entity_poly.type
_entity_poly.pdbx_seq_one_letter_code
_entity_poly.pdbx_strand_id
1 'polypeptide(L)'
;MGTDRSWMKTSLNLRGINMKILKRVCLTFAVALLLVGVISAQKTWEKPYKKWSKDDAMKIVTTSPWAATYQSINGSAAASQSQIARNQTDTVNGGGNGRNAGSFDRNAGPAPVVFRLHSGRPIREAIQRGREIAAGYDKMDDQKKQEFDASGKGFLDCAICKDYYVVSATKFPDPTSGSVDEGILQGSTLNDLKGNVWLVNDKGEKREIFQFTPPKRAGDSAYMFFARKDENGSELIRADTKSFKLLFNNNFFLSSNPYAALMPSSMEFKVPQLLVGNKLEF
;
A
#
# COMPACT_ATOMS: atom_id res chain seq x y z
N MET A 1 -18.40 -38.92 62.04
CA MET A 1 -16.93 -38.76 61.92
C MET A 1 -16.66 -37.81 60.77
N GLY A 2 -16.26 -36.58 61.09
CA GLY A 2 -16.01 -35.52 60.12
C GLY A 2 -14.58 -35.56 59.57
N THR A 3 -14.40 -35.01 58.37
CA THR A 3 -13.12 -34.45 57.93
C THR A 3 -13.40 -33.13 57.21
N ASP A 4 -12.61 -32.14 57.62
CA ASP A 4 -12.81 -30.71 57.52
C ASP A 4 -11.98 -30.15 56.36
N ARG A 5 -12.57 -29.31 55.49
CA ARG A 5 -11.87 -28.66 54.37
C ARG A 5 -11.41 -27.27 54.81
N SER A 6 -10.17 -27.19 55.26
CA SER A 6 -9.50 -25.92 55.56
C SER A 6 -9.00 -25.24 54.27
N TRP A 7 -9.68 -24.18 53.86
CA TRP A 7 -9.22 -23.24 52.83
C TRP A 7 -8.25 -22.24 53.45
N MET A 8 -6.99 -22.24 53.01
CA MET A 8 -6.01 -21.22 53.39
C MET A 8 -6.42 -19.85 52.84
N LYS A 9 -6.93 -18.98 53.73
CA LYS A 9 -6.98 -17.53 53.51
C LYS A 9 -5.64 -16.94 53.90
N THR A 10 -4.74 -16.76 52.94
CA THR A 10 -3.53 -15.96 53.14
C THR A 10 -3.91 -14.48 53.05
N SER A 11 -4.23 -13.88 54.20
CA SER A 11 -4.44 -12.43 54.32
C SER A 11 -3.08 -11.73 54.32
N LEU A 12 -2.75 -11.02 53.24
CA LEU A 12 -1.61 -10.10 53.24
C LEU A 12 -1.91 -8.94 54.20
N ASN A 13 -1.18 -8.92 55.31
CA ASN A 13 -1.31 -7.93 56.36
C ASN A 13 -0.47 -6.69 55.98
N LEU A 14 -1.11 -5.68 55.38
CA LEU A 14 -0.49 -4.41 54.94
C LEU A 14 -0.50 -3.31 56.03
N ARG A 15 -0.58 -3.69 57.31
CA ARG A 15 -0.54 -2.74 58.44
C ARG A 15 0.90 -2.45 58.85
N GLY A 16 1.54 -1.50 58.19
CA GLY A 16 2.86 -1.03 58.60
C GLY A 16 3.66 -0.29 57.54
N ILE A 17 3.17 -0.24 56.30
CA ILE A 17 3.84 0.52 55.26
C ILE A 17 3.60 2.01 55.50
N ASN A 18 4.68 2.71 55.82
CA ASN A 18 4.69 4.16 55.99
C ASN A 18 4.12 4.82 54.73
N MET A 19 3.01 5.54 54.89
CA MET A 19 2.21 6.09 53.79
C MET A 19 3.02 7.05 52.89
N LYS A 20 4.16 7.56 53.37
CA LYS A 20 5.13 8.35 52.58
C LYS A 20 5.96 7.48 51.61
N ILE A 21 6.28 6.24 51.99
CA ILE A 21 7.06 5.30 51.17
C ILE A 21 6.16 4.68 50.08
N LEU A 22 4.92 4.33 50.41
CA LEU A 22 3.95 3.80 49.43
C LEU A 22 3.63 4.83 48.33
N LYS A 23 3.48 6.12 48.70
CA LYS A 23 3.30 7.21 47.73
C LYS A 23 4.51 7.39 46.81
N ARG A 24 5.74 7.26 47.33
CA ARG A 24 6.97 7.35 46.53
C ARG A 24 7.10 6.18 45.56
N VAL A 25 6.82 4.95 46.02
CA VAL A 25 6.89 3.74 45.19
C VAL A 25 5.83 3.76 44.08
N CYS A 26 4.59 4.13 44.38
CA CYS A 26 3.54 4.29 43.36
C CYS A 26 3.86 5.41 42.36
N LEU A 27 4.46 6.52 42.81
CA LEU A 27 4.87 7.61 41.90
C LEU A 27 5.98 7.15 40.95
N THR A 28 7.00 6.42 41.44
CA THR A 28 8.05 5.86 40.57
C THR A 28 7.52 4.80 39.61
N PHE A 29 6.58 3.96 40.04
CA PHE A 29 5.98 2.93 39.16
C PHE A 29 5.07 3.56 38.09
N ALA A 30 4.35 4.64 38.42
CA ALA A 30 3.55 5.40 37.45
C ALA A 30 4.42 6.15 36.43
N VAL A 31 5.56 6.71 36.84
CA VAL A 31 6.52 7.36 35.92
C VAL A 31 7.21 6.32 35.02
N ALA A 32 7.55 5.13 35.54
CA ALA A 32 8.10 4.05 34.72
C ALA A 32 7.08 3.50 33.69
N LEU A 33 5.80 3.39 34.05
CA LEU A 33 4.73 3.00 33.12
C LEU A 33 4.43 4.06 32.06
N LEU A 34 4.59 5.35 32.36
CA LEU A 34 4.46 6.44 31.38
C LEU A 34 5.61 6.46 30.36
N LEU A 35 6.80 5.95 30.71
CA LEU A 35 7.96 5.89 29.79
C LEU A 35 7.90 4.72 28.79
N VAL A 36 7.07 3.70 29.02
CA VAL A 36 6.88 2.56 28.10
C VAL A 36 5.79 2.85 27.04
N GLY A 37 4.99 3.92 27.23
CA GLY A 37 3.82 4.22 26.40
C GLY A 37 4.07 4.97 25.09
N VAL A 38 5.31 5.42 24.82
CA VAL A 38 5.64 6.14 23.56
C VAL A 38 6.34 5.19 22.58
N ILE A 39 5.78 4.01 22.35
CA ILE A 39 5.94 3.40 21.03
C ILE A 39 5.05 4.23 20.11
N SER A 40 5.58 5.38 19.68
CA SER A 40 5.04 6.11 18.55
C SER A 40 4.70 5.08 17.49
N ALA A 41 3.46 5.05 17.02
CA ALA A 41 3.02 4.15 15.97
C ALA A 41 3.81 4.50 14.70
N GLN A 42 5.05 4.00 14.62
CA GLN A 42 5.93 4.18 13.48
C GLN A 42 5.16 3.65 12.27
N LYS A 43 5.11 4.50 11.25
CA LYS A 43 4.44 4.12 10.01
C LYS A 43 5.07 2.83 9.52
N THR A 44 4.27 1.90 8.99
CA THR A 44 4.75 0.56 8.63
C THR A 44 6.01 0.59 7.76
N TRP A 45 6.09 1.55 6.83
CA TRP A 45 7.20 1.75 5.90
C TRP A 45 8.47 2.39 6.50
N GLU A 46 8.47 2.81 7.78
CA GLU A 46 9.68 3.31 8.46
C GLU A 46 10.53 2.19 9.07
N LYS A 47 9.96 0.99 9.20
CA LYS A 47 10.69 -0.19 9.68
C LYS A 47 11.58 -0.75 8.57
N PRO A 48 12.75 -1.36 8.88
CA PRO A 48 13.55 -2.04 7.87
C PRO A 48 12.75 -3.11 7.14
N TYR A 49 12.78 -3.11 5.81
CA TYR A 49 11.86 -3.90 5.00
C TYR A 49 11.95 -5.42 5.23
N LYS A 50 13.13 -5.93 5.60
CA LYS A 50 13.34 -7.34 5.97
C LYS A 50 12.50 -7.76 7.21
N LYS A 51 12.01 -6.81 8.01
CA LYS A 51 11.12 -7.06 9.17
C LYS A 51 9.63 -6.98 8.83
N TRP A 52 9.26 -6.60 7.61
CA TRP A 52 7.85 -6.56 7.21
C TRP A 52 7.27 -7.95 7.08
N SER A 53 6.06 -8.12 7.60
CA SER A 53 5.22 -9.27 7.30
C SER A 53 4.71 -9.23 5.85
N LYS A 54 4.07 -10.32 5.40
CA LYS A 54 3.40 -10.35 4.10
C LYS A 54 2.33 -9.25 4.00
N ASP A 55 1.58 -9.05 5.09
CA ASP A 55 0.50 -8.06 5.14
C ASP A 55 1.04 -6.64 5.14
N ASP A 56 2.17 -6.38 5.83
CA ASP A 56 2.84 -5.08 5.79
C ASP A 56 3.30 -4.73 4.37
N ALA A 57 3.98 -5.67 3.70
CA ALA A 57 4.43 -5.49 2.33
C ALA A 57 3.25 -5.26 1.37
N MET A 58 2.17 -6.03 1.52
CA MET A 58 0.96 -5.89 0.71
C MET A 58 0.29 -4.52 0.94
N LYS A 59 0.17 -4.07 2.19
CA LYS A 59 -0.36 -2.73 2.51
C LYS A 59 0.49 -1.63 1.88
N ILE A 60 1.82 -1.75 1.94
CA ILE A 60 2.71 -0.74 1.33
C ILE A 60 2.43 -0.61 -0.17
N VAL A 61 2.29 -1.72 -0.89
CA VAL A 61 2.09 -1.69 -2.35
C VAL A 61 0.64 -1.43 -2.77
N THR A 62 -0.33 -1.28 -1.86
CA THR A 62 -1.76 -1.09 -2.20
C THR A 62 -2.40 0.16 -1.60
N THR A 63 -2.02 0.54 -0.38
CA THR A 63 -2.71 1.57 0.41
C THR A 63 -1.78 2.55 1.13
N SER A 64 -0.48 2.55 0.81
CA SER A 64 0.45 3.54 1.36
C SER A 64 0.38 4.88 0.62
N PRO A 65 1.01 5.94 1.14
CA PRO A 65 1.15 7.21 0.41
C PRO A 65 1.77 7.11 -0.98
N TRP A 66 2.53 6.03 -1.27
CA TRP A 66 3.15 5.78 -2.58
C TRP A 66 2.28 4.93 -3.51
N ALA A 67 1.10 4.47 -3.07
CA ALA A 67 0.22 3.62 -3.86
C ALA A 67 -1.25 4.07 -3.72
N ALA A 68 -1.98 4.07 -4.83
CA ALA A 68 -3.40 4.34 -4.82
C ALA A 68 -4.14 3.31 -5.67
N THR A 69 -5.26 2.85 -5.13
CA THR A 69 -6.15 1.90 -5.82
C THR A 69 -7.31 2.67 -6.41
N TYR A 70 -7.55 2.50 -7.70
CA TYR A 70 -8.69 3.06 -8.42
C TYR A 70 -9.67 1.94 -8.77
N GLN A 71 -10.92 2.11 -8.36
CA GLN A 71 -12.05 1.28 -8.75
C GLN A 71 -12.90 2.09 -9.74
N SER A 72 -13.07 1.59 -10.96
CA SER A 72 -13.89 2.29 -11.95
C SER A 72 -15.35 2.32 -11.54
N ILE A 73 -15.93 3.53 -11.59
CA ILE A 73 -17.37 3.75 -11.42
C ILE A 73 -18.15 3.62 -12.73
N ASN A 74 -17.48 3.68 -13.88
CA ASN A 74 -18.11 3.56 -15.20
C ASN A 74 -18.50 2.10 -15.55
N GLY A 75 -18.12 1.14 -14.70
CA GLY A 75 -18.71 -0.20 -14.65
C GLY A 75 -19.60 -0.44 -13.41
N SER A 76 -19.85 0.59 -12.59
CA SER A 76 -20.36 0.43 -11.22
C SER A 76 -21.44 1.44 -10.83
N ALA A 77 -22.42 1.70 -11.69
CA ALA A 77 -23.72 2.18 -11.22
C ALA A 77 -24.51 1.03 -10.53
N ALA A 78 -23.94 0.34 -9.52
CA ALA A 78 -24.69 -0.70 -8.77
C ALA A 78 -24.04 -1.23 -7.47
N ALA A 79 -22.74 -1.05 -7.22
CA ALA A 79 -22.04 -1.80 -6.17
C ALA A 79 -21.32 -0.91 -5.16
N SER A 80 -21.53 -1.17 -3.86
CA SER A 80 -20.65 -0.79 -2.74
C SER A 80 -20.71 0.61 -2.12
N GLN A 81 -21.10 1.71 -2.77
CA GLN A 81 -21.17 2.99 -2.04
C GLN A 81 -22.32 3.03 -1.01
N SER A 82 -23.35 2.20 -1.21
CA SER A 82 -24.44 1.96 -0.24
C SER A 82 -24.28 0.69 0.61
N GLN A 83 -23.24 -0.13 0.41
CA GLN A 83 -23.01 -1.36 1.22
C GLN A 83 -21.86 -1.24 2.22
N ILE A 84 -20.84 -0.42 1.97
CA ILE A 84 -19.81 -0.12 3.00
C ILE A 84 -20.43 0.69 4.15
N ALA A 85 -21.49 1.47 3.88
CA ALA A 85 -22.26 2.16 4.91
C ALA A 85 -23.39 1.31 5.56
N ARG A 86 -23.86 0.23 4.91
CA ARG A 86 -24.93 -0.64 5.47
C ARG A 86 -24.41 -1.81 6.29
N ASN A 87 -23.18 -2.28 6.05
CA ASN A 87 -22.58 -3.33 6.89
C ASN A 87 -22.10 -2.83 8.27
N GLN A 88 -22.43 -1.58 8.65
CA GLN A 88 -22.19 -1.03 9.98
C GLN A 88 -23.46 -0.87 10.84
N THR A 89 -24.64 -1.31 10.38
CA THR A 89 -25.89 -1.09 11.15
C THR A 89 -26.78 -2.32 11.41
N ASP A 90 -26.56 -3.48 10.79
CA ASP A 90 -27.43 -4.66 10.99
C ASP A 90 -26.73 -5.84 11.70
N THR A 91 -26.08 -5.55 12.84
CA THR A 91 -25.70 -6.57 13.82
C THR A 91 -26.66 -6.57 15.01
N VAL A 92 -27.97 -6.66 14.77
CA VAL A 92 -28.95 -6.90 15.85
C VAL A 92 -30.09 -7.83 15.36
N ASN A 93 -30.18 -9.01 15.98
CA ASN A 93 -31.33 -9.92 16.09
C ASN A 93 -31.98 -10.53 14.83
N GLY A 94 -31.94 -11.87 14.76
CA GLY A 94 -32.95 -12.64 14.02
C GLY A 94 -32.53 -14.07 13.71
N GLY A 95 -32.94 -15.03 14.55
CA GLY A 95 -32.79 -16.46 14.28
C GLY A 95 -33.72 -16.93 13.16
N GLY A 96 -33.20 -17.80 12.28
CA GLY A 96 -34.00 -18.42 11.22
C GLY A 96 -33.22 -19.47 10.44
N ASN A 97 -33.58 -20.75 10.64
CA ASN A 97 -33.15 -21.91 9.86
C ASN A 97 -33.69 -21.83 8.41
N GLY A 98 -32.83 -21.98 7.40
CA GLY A 98 -33.26 -22.11 6.00
C GLY A 98 -32.10 -22.48 5.05
N ARG A 99 -32.33 -23.48 4.21
CA ARG A 99 -31.33 -24.26 3.46
C ARG A 99 -30.89 -23.58 2.15
N ASN A 100 -29.63 -23.83 1.77
CA ASN A 100 -28.94 -23.56 0.50
C ASN A 100 -29.78 -23.25 -0.75
N ALA A 101 -29.55 -22.06 -1.32
CA ALA A 101 -29.45 -21.82 -2.76
C ALA A 101 -28.50 -20.62 -2.96
N GLY A 102 -27.20 -20.91 -3.10
CA GLY A 102 -26.15 -19.92 -3.29
C GLY A 102 -26.32 -19.20 -4.63
N SER A 103 -26.61 -17.91 -4.55
CA SER A 103 -26.50 -16.97 -5.67
C SER A 103 -25.64 -15.81 -5.20
N PHE A 104 -24.31 -16.02 -5.25
CA PHE A 104 -23.31 -14.98 -5.02
C PHE A 104 -22.72 -14.53 -6.37
N ASP A 105 -23.56 -14.20 -7.34
CA ASP A 105 -23.12 -13.72 -8.66
C ASP A 105 -23.79 -12.39 -9.00
N ARG A 106 -23.56 -11.33 -8.22
CA ARG A 106 -23.93 -9.94 -8.60
C ARG A 106 -23.02 -8.92 -7.92
N ASN A 107 -21.77 -8.78 -8.38
CA ASN A 107 -21.04 -7.50 -8.45
C ASN A 107 -19.58 -7.68 -8.91
N ALA A 108 -19.36 -8.29 -10.08
CA ALA A 108 -18.05 -8.21 -10.73
C ALA A 108 -17.95 -6.86 -11.47
N GLY A 109 -17.82 -5.77 -10.71
CA GLY A 109 -17.30 -4.53 -11.30
C GLY A 109 -15.91 -4.79 -11.86
N PRO A 110 -15.42 -3.97 -12.80
CA PRO A 110 -14.09 -4.16 -13.37
C PRO A 110 -13.04 -4.23 -12.26
N ALA A 111 -12.08 -5.16 -12.36
CA ALA A 111 -11.08 -5.32 -11.30
C ALA A 111 -10.32 -4.00 -11.05
N PRO A 112 -10.05 -3.64 -9.78
CA PRO A 112 -9.42 -2.38 -9.45
C PRO A 112 -8.00 -2.29 -10.04
N VAL A 113 -7.59 -1.08 -10.39
CA VAL A 113 -6.22 -0.80 -10.85
C VAL A 113 -5.44 -0.15 -9.72
N VAL A 114 -4.31 -0.76 -9.35
CA VAL A 114 -3.38 -0.20 -8.37
C VAL A 114 -2.27 0.52 -9.12
N PHE A 115 -2.11 1.79 -8.82
CA PHE A 115 -0.99 2.59 -9.29
C PHE A 115 0.00 2.78 -8.14
N ARG A 116 1.28 2.80 -8.47
CA ARG A 116 2.35 2.94 -7.50
C ARG A 116 3.41 3.88 -8.04
N LEU A 117 3.90 4.77 -7.20
CA LEU A 117 5.13 5.48 -7.42
C LEU A 117 6.28 4.47 -7.27
N HIS A 118 6.55 3.74 -8.35
CA HIS A 118 7.54 2.66 -8.40
C HIS A 118 8.96 3.18 -8.20
N SER A 119 9.22 4.43 -8.58
CA SER A 119 10.44 5.11 -8.18
C SER A 119 10.50 5.36 -6.67
N GLY A 120 9.45 5.23 -5.87
CA GLY A 120 9.56 5.29 -4.41
C GLY A 120 10.29 4.07 -3.83
N ARG A 121 11.32 4.29 -3.02
CA ARG A 121 12.06 3.19 -2.36
C ARG A 121 11.16 2.24 -1.54
N PRO A 122 10.19 2.72 -0.74
CA PRO A 122 9.30 1.82 0.01
C PRO A 122 8.51 0.85 -0.87
N ILE A 123 8.11 1.26 -2.08
CA ILE A 123 7.41 0.39 -3.02
C ILE A 123 8.33 -0.74 -3.50
N ARG A 124 9.57 -0.42 -3.89
CA ARG A 124 10.54 -1.43 -4.34
C ARG A 124 10.90 -2.39 -3.22
N GLU A 125 11.17 -1.88 -2.03
CA GLU A 125 11.45 -2.70 -0.85
C GLU A 125 10.28 -3.64 -0.53
N ALA A 126 9.03 -3.18 -0.67
CA ALA A 126 7.86 -3.99 -0.34
C ALA A 126 7.62 -5.09 -1.39
N ILE A 127 7.83 -4.78 -2.67
CA ILE A 127 7.81 -5.79 -3.75
C ILE A 127 8.92 -6.82 -3.51
N GLN A 128 10.13 -6.39 -3.16
CA GLN A 128 11.23 -7.30 -2.87
C GLN A 128 10.93 -8.18 -1.66
N ARG A 129 10.38 -7.62 -0.56
CA ARG A 129 9.96 -8.43 0.59
C ARG A 129 8.90 -9.45 0.23
N GLY A 130 7.95 -9.09 -0.62
CA GLY A 130 6.96 -10.03 -1.15
C GLY A 130 7.61 -11.22 -1.85
N ARG A 131 8.65 -10.98 -2.66
CA ARG A 131 9.44 -12.03 -3.34
C ARG A 131 10.21 -12.89 -2.34
N GLU A 132 10.85 -12.29 -1.35
CA GLU A 132 11.58 -13.02 -0.29
C GLU A 132 10.66 -13.98 0.46
N ILE A 133 9.48 -13.50 0.88
CA ILE A 133 8.50 -14.32 1.60
C ILE A 133 7.99 -15.45 0.71
N ALA A 134 7.66 -15.16 -0.55
CA ALA A 134 7.19 -16.17 -1.50
C ALA A 134 8.23 -17.25 -1.80
N ALA A 135 9.52 -16.87 -1.85
CA ALA A 135 10.62 -17.79 -2.07
C ALA A 135 11.04 -18.57 -0.81
N GLY A 136 10.48 -18.25 0.37
CA GLY A 136 10.90 -18.85 1.63
C GLY A 136 12.31 -18.42 2.05
N TYR A 137 12.71 -17.18 1.75
CA TYR A 137 14.04 -16.62 2.00
C TYR A 137 14.57 -16.89 3.41
N ASP A 138 13.70 -16.79 4.43
CA ASP A 138 14.09 -16.98 5.83
C ASP A 138 14.55 -18.42 6.14
N LYS A 139 14.18 -19.38 5.29
CA LYS A 139 14.57 -20.80 5.37
C LYS A 139 15.75 -21.18 4.46
N MET A 140 16.26 -20.24 3.66
CA MET A 140 17.40 -20.48 2.78
C MET A 140 18.72 -20.48 3.57
N ASP A 141 19.67 -21.28 3.10
CA ASP A 141 21.08 -21.19 3.50
C ASP A 141 21.72 -19.86 3.04
N ASP A 142 22.87 -19.52 3.60
CA ASP A 142 23.51 -18.21 3.38
C ASP A 142 23.94 -17.99 1.93
N GLN A 143 24.36 -19.07 1.23
CA GLN A 143 24.74 -18.96 -0.17
C GLN A 143 23.54 -18.59 -1.04
N LYS A 144 22.41 -19.28 -0.89
CA LYS A 144 21.18 -18.97 -1.63
C LYS A 144 20.62 -17.59 -1.30
N LYS A 145 20.77 -17.14 -0.04
CA LYS A 145 20.39 -15.78 0.35
C LYS A 145 21.21 -14.73 -0.40
N GLN A 146 22.52 -14.93 -0.51
CA GLN A 146 23.40 -14.02 -1.25
C GLN A 146 23.06 -13.98 -2.74
N GLU A 147 22.81 -15.13 -3.36
CA GLU A 147 22.39 -15.21 -4.77
C GLU A 147 21.04 -14.49 -4.99
N PHE A 148 20.08 -14.70 -4.08
CA PHE A 148 18.78 -14.03 -4.13
C PHE A 148 18.92 -12.51 -3.97
N ASP A 149 19.67 -12.04 -2.97
CA ASP A 149 19.91 -10.62 -2.73
C ASP A 149 20.64 -9.97 -3.93
N ALA A 150 21.62 -10.65 -4.53
CA ALA A 150 22.30 -10.19 -5.73
C ALA A 150 21.33 -10.02 -6.91
N SER A 151 20.40 -10.96 -7.09
CA SER A 151 19.36 -10.87 -8.14
C SER A 151 18.37 -9.71 -7.92
N GLY A 152 18.10 -9.36 -6.65
CA GLY A 152 17.20 -8.27 -6.27
C GLY A 152 17.87 -6.89 -6.25
N LYS A 153 19.21 -6.82 -6.22
CA LYS A 153 19.97 -5.58 -6.04
C LYS A 153 19.65 -4.52 -7.10
N GLY A 154 19.68 -4.90 -8.38
CA GLY A 154 19.40 -3.95 -9.47
C GLY A 154 17.99 -3.36 -9.40
N PHE A 155 17.02 -4.16 -8.93
CA PHE A 155 15.66 -3.73 -8.70
C PHE A 155 15.58 -2.73 -7.54
N LEU A 156 16.18 -3.03 -6.38
CA LEU A 156 16.19 -2.13 -5.22
C LEU A 156 16.92 -0.81 -5.50
N ASP A 157 18.11 -0.89 -6.10
CA ASP A 157 18.95 0.26 -6.43
C ASP A 157 18.32 1.15 -7.51
N CYS A 158 17.51 0.55 -8.40
CA CYS A 158 16.80 1.19 -9.50
C CYS A 158 17.61 2.32 -10.18
N ALA A 159 18.65 1.97 -10.93
CA ALA A 159 19.51 2.97 -11.57
C ALA A 159 18.71 3.99 -12.42
N ILE A 160 17.71 3.51 -13.17
CA ILE A 160 16.82 4.37 -13.97
C ILE A 160 15.98 5.33 -13.13
N CYS A 161 15.67 4.97 -11.88
CA CYS A 161 14.94 5.86 -10.98
C CYS A 161 15.74 7.13 -10.69
N LYS A 162 17.06 7.16 -10.83
CA LYS A 162 17.85 8.39 -10.60
C LYS A 162 17.50 9.53 -11.57
N ASP A 163 17.14 9.18 -12.80
CA ASP A 163 16.85 10.14 -13.87
C ASP A 163 15.35 10.28 -14.13
N TYR A 164 14.55 9.29 -13.73
CA TYR A 164 13.11 9.24 -14.00
C TYR A 164 12.27 9.02 -12.73
N TYR A 165 11.13 9.69 -12.67
CA TYR A 165 10.01 9.22 -11.86
C TYR A 165 9.34 8.07 -12.60
N VAL A 166 9.09 6.96 -11.90
CA VAL A 166 8.50 5.76 -12.50
C VAL A 166 7.18 5.51 -11.80
N VAL A 167 6.08 5.48 -12.58
CA VAL A 167 4.76 5.12 -12.08
C VAL A 167 4.35 3.81 -12.73
N SER A 168 4.03 2.82 -11.90
CA SER A 168 3.52 1.53 -12.37
C SER A 168 2.00 1.45 -12.21
N ALA A 169 1.31 0.82 -13.14
CA ALA A 169 -0.11 0.47 -13.02
C ALA A 169 -0.29 -1.04 -13.16
N THR A 170 -1.12 -1.65 -12.30
CA THR A 170 -1.42 -3.08 -12.34
C THR A 170 -2.89 -3.31 -12.05
N LYS A 171 -3.54 -4.16 -12.86
CA LYS A 171 -4.87 -4.68 -12.53
C LYS A 171 -4.75 -5.66 -11.36
N PHE A 172 -5.56 -5.49 -10.31
CA PHE A 172 -5.60 -6.46 -9.23
C PHE A 172 -6.19 -7.76 -9.77
N PRO A 173 -5.61 -8.94 -9.49
CA PRO A 173 -6.16 -10.19 -9.96
C PRO A 173 -7.56 -10.40 -9.35
N ASP A 174 -8.57 -10.59 -10.20
CA ASP A 174 -9.90 -10.98 -9.78
C ASP A 174 -9.88 -12.48 -9.43
N PRO A 175 -10.09 -12.86 -8.14
CA PRO A 175 -10.07 -14.26 -7.74
C PRO A 175 -11.27 -15.06 -8.29
N THR A 176 -12.28 -14.39 -8.84
CA THR A 176 -13.51 -15.01 -9.35
C THR A 176 -13.48 -15.26 -10.86
N SER A 177 -12.71 -14.48 -11.61
CA SER A 177 -12.58 -14.67 -13.05
C SER A 177 -11.51 -15.74 -13.32
N GLY A 178 -11.91 -16.97 -13.63
CA GLY A 178 -11.00 -18.05 -14.09
C GLY A 178 -10.36 -17.79 -15.47
N SER A 179 -10.24 -16.52 -15.88
CA SER A 179 -9.79 -16.03 -17.18
C SER A 179 -8.37 -15.48 -17.07
N VAL A 180 -7.61 -15.57 -18.17
CA VAL A 180 -6.31 -14.90 -18.32
C VAL A 180 -6.57 -13.42 -18.55
N ASP A 181 -6.87 -12.72 -17.48
CA ASP A 181 -7.30 -11.34 -17.50
C ASP A 181 -6.15 -10.45 -18.02
N GLU A 182 -6.37 -9.76 -19.15
CA GLU A 182 -5.34 -8.96 -19.82
C GLU A 182 -4.73 -7.91 -18.85
N GLY A 183 -3.42 -7.66 -18.96
CA GLY A 183 -2.75 -6.62 -18.19
C GLY A 183 -3.32 -5.23 -18.49
N ILE A 184 -3.32 -4.34 -17.50
CA ILE A 184 -3.74 -2.95 -17.72
C ILE A 184 -2.82 -2.27 -18.73
N LEU A 185 -3.38 -1.62 -19.77
CA LEU A 185 -2.63 -1.03 -20.89
C LEU A 185 -1.79 -2.04 -21.70
N GLN A 186 -2.15 -3.32 -21.67
CA GLN A 186 -1.53 -4.30 -22.55
C GLN A 186 -1.86 -3.96 -24.02
N GLY A 187 -0.85 -4.02 -24.89
CA GLY A 187 -0.97 -3.58 -26.28
C GLY A 187 -0.92 -2.06 -26.51
N SER A 188 -0.96 -1.24 -25.46
CA SER A 188 -0.68 0.21 -25.60
C SER A 188 0.80 0.45 -25.95
N THR A 189 1.05 1.50 -26.70
CA THR A 189 2.38 1.97 -27.08
C THR A 189 2.68 3.33 -26.44
N LEU A 190 3.95 3.77 -26.51
CA LEU A 190 4.31 5.12 -26.07
C LEU A 190 3.53 6.20 -26.86
N ASN A 191 3.31 5.99 -28.15
CA ASN A 191 2.62 6.97 -28.99
C ASN A 191 1.16 7.17 -28.58
N ASP A 192 0.49 6.12 -28.08
CA ASP A 192 -0.89 6.22 -27.57
C ASP A 192 -0.98 7.07 -26.30
N LEU A 193 0.09 7.06 -25.49
CA LEU A 193 0.16 7.78 -24.21
C LEU A 193 0.76 9.19 -24.34
N LYS A 194 1.60 9.42 -25.34
CA LYS A 194 2.25 10.72 -25.57
C LYS A 194 1.21 11.80 -25.86
N GLY A 195 1.39 13.00 -25.30
CA GLY A 195 0.40 14.07 -25.28
C GLY A 195 -0.78 13.84 -24.33
N ASN A 196 -1.01 12.60 -23.89
CA ASN A 196 -2.19 12.20 -23.12
C ASN A 196 -1.92 11.95 -21.64
N VAL A 197 -0.69 11.57 -21.29
CA VAL A 197 -0.29 11.23 -19.92
C VAL A 197 0.82 12.15 -19.42
N TRP A 198 0.60 12.73 -18.25
CA TRP A 198 1.50 13.74 -17.67
C TRP A 198 1.70 13.52 -16.16
N LEU A 199 2.88 13.89 -15.67
CA LEU A 199 3.09 14.15 -14.25
C LEU A 199 2.99 15.67 -14.03
N VAL A 200 2.15 16.11 -13.10
CA VAL A 200 1.87 17.54 -12.86
C VAL A 200 1.97 17.86 -11.38
N ASN A 201 2.77 18.85 -10.99
CA ASN A 201 2.85 19.24 -9.57
C ASN A 201 1.80 20.31 -9.18
N ASP A 202 1.78 20.66 -7.91
CA ASP A 202 0.86 21.66 -7.32
C ASP A 202 1.07 23.09 -7.85
N LYS A 203 2.19 23.36 -8.53
CA LYS A 203 2.49 24.63 -9.21
C LYS A 203 2.09 24.61 -10.69
N GLY A 204 1.58 23.49 -11.20
CA GLY A 204 1.19 23.31 -12.61
C GLY A 204 2.35 23.01 -13.56
N GLU A 205 3.57 22.83 -13.05
CA GLU A 205 4.71 22.34 -13.84
C GLU A 205 4.40 20.92 -14.31
N LYS A 206 4.75 20.58 -15.55
CA LYS A 206 4.43 19.29 -16.17
C LYS A 206 5.67 18.54 -16.64
N ARG A 207 5.59 17.21 -16.64
CA ARG A 207 6.52 16.30 -17.32
C ARG A 207 5.71 15.35 -18.19
N GLU A 208 6.02 15.31 -19.48
CA GLU A 208 5.43 14.34 -20.39
C GLU A 208 6.00 12.95 -20.09
N ILE A 209 5.24 11.91 -20.42
CA ILE A 209 5.77 10.56 -20.48
C ILE A 209 6.92 10.48 -21.50
N PHE A 210 8.08 10.02 -21.04
CA PHE A 210 9.29 9.86 -21.86
C PHE A 210 9.39 8.44 -22.45
N GLN A 211 9.06 7.44 -21.63
CA GLN A 211 9.10 6.03 -22.01
C GLN A 211 7.88 5.30 -21.42
N PHE A 212 7.45 4.25 -22.12
CA PHE A 212 6.40 3.34 -21.67
C PHE A 212 6.83 1.89 -21.88
N THR A 213 6.58 1.05 -20.86
CA THR A 213 6.76 -0.40 -20.95
C THR A 213 5.41 -1.05 -20.66
N PRO A 214 4.73 -1.65 -21.66
CA PRO A 214 3.46 -2.36 -21.43
C PRO A 214 3.69 -3.64 -20.61
N PRO A 215 2.65 -4.16 -19.94
CA PRO A 215 2.72 -5.47 -19.28
C PRO A 215 2.93 -6.57 -20.32
N LYS A 216 3.74 -7.57 -19.99
CA LYS A 216 4.07 -8.69 -20.91
C LYS A 216 3.06 -9.83 -20.83
N ARG A 217 2.29 -9.90 -19.75
CA ARG A 217 1.31 -10.94 -19.44
C ARG A 217 0.30 -10.42 -18.43
N ALA A 218 -0.79 -11.17 -18.25
CA ALA A 218 -1.75 -10.97 -17.18
C ALA A 218 -1.06 -10.79 -15.81
N GLY A 219 -1.47 -9.77 -15.05
CA GLY A 219 -0.94 -9.45 -13.73
C GLY A 219 0.43 -8.74 -13.70
N ASP A 220 1.13 -8.60 -14.84
CA ASP A 220 2.30 -7.73 -14.91
C ASP A 220 1.88 -6.26 -14.87
N SER A 221 2.83 -5.39 -14.53
CA SER A 221 2.58 -3.94 -14.46
C SER A 221 2.95 -3.25 -15.76
N ALA A 222 2.15 -2.26 -16.14
CA ALA A 222 2.57 -1.22 -17.07
C ALA A 222 3.49 -0.22 -16.34
N TYR A 223 4.54 0.27 -16.98
CA TYR A 223 5.46 1.26 -16.41
C TYR A 223 5.52 2.52 -17.26
N MET A 224 5.31 3.66 -16.63
CA MET A 224 5.38 4.99 -17.23
C MET A 224 6.57 5.75 -16.62
N PHE A 225 7.43 6.30 -17.48
CA PHE A 225 8.65 6.98 -17.08
C PHE A 225 8.54 8.47 -17.39
N PHE A 226 8.83 9.33 -16.42
CA PHE A 226 8.78 10.79 -16.54
C PHE A 226 10.13 11.36 -16.13
N ALA A 227 10.73 12.22 -16.95
CA ALA A 227 12.02 12.82 -16.61
C ALA A 227 11.93 13.59 -15.28
N ARG A 228 12.90 13.41 -14.40
CA ARG A 228 12.93 14.14 -13.13
C ARG A 228 13.18 15.61 -13.33
N LYS A 229 14.20 15.88 -14.14
CA LYS A 229 14.69 17.21 -14.47
C LYS A 229 14.14 17.64 -15.82
N ASP A 230 13.88 18.93 -15.96
CA ASP A 230 13.69 19.54 -17.28
C ASP A 230 15.05 19.86 -17.93
N GLU A 231 15.00 20.51 -19.09
CA GLU A 231 16.16 20.96 -19.85
C GLU A 231 17.06 21.92 -19.05
N ASN A 232 16.51 22.63 -18.07
CA ASN A 232 17.25 23.54 -17.18
C ASN A 232 17.79 22.84 -15.92
N GLY A 233 17.61 21.52 -15.81
CA GLY A 233 18.04 20.75 -14.64
C GLY A 233 17.11 20.84 -13.42
N SER A 234 15.94 21.49 -13.54
CA SER A 234 15.02 21.68 -12.42
C SER A 234 14.15 20.45 -12.18
N GLU A 235 14.10 19.97 -10.94
CA GLU A 235 13.28 18.82 -10.55
C GLU A 235 11.79 19.18 -10.46
N LEU A 236 10.92 18.30 -10.96
CA LEU A 236 9.46 18.50 -10.87
C LEU A 236 8.95 18.41 -9.43
N ILE A 237 9.47 17.45 -8.65
CA ILE A 237 9.06 17.20 -7.28
C ILE A 237 10.21 17.59 -6.36
N ARG A 238 10.02 18.69 -5.63
CA ARG A 238 10.98 19.31 -4.72
C ARG A 238 10.50 19.17 -3.27
N ALA A 239 11.34 19.57 -2.32
CA ALA A 239 10.99 19.54 -0.89
C ALA A 239 9.79 20.44 -0.53
N ASP A 240 9.55 21.50 -1.30
CA ASP A 240 8.44 22.44 -1.11
C ASP A 240 7.17 22.08 -1.92
N THR A 241 7.25 21.08 -2.80
CA THR A 241 6.08 20.53 -3.51
C THR A 241 5.09 19.97 -2.50
N LYS A 242 3.82 20.38 -2.56
CA LYS A 242 2.78 19.85 -1.65
C LYS A 242 2.19 18.54 -2.16
N SER A 243 1.95 18.47 -3.48
CA SER A 243 1.46 17.28 -4.15
C SER A 243 1.82 17.28 -5.63
N PHE A 244 1.69 16.12 -6.24
CA PHE A 244 1.73 15.96 -7.69
C PHE A 244 0.74 14.90 -8.14
N LYS A 245 0.40 14.92 -9.42
CA LYS A 245 -0.63 14.08 -10.01
C LYS A 245 -0.12 13.36 -11.25
N LEU A 246 -0.46 12.09 -11.37
CA LEU A 246 -0.51 11.42 -12.67
C LEU A 246 -1.83 11.83 -13.33
N LEU A 247 -1.78 12.43 -14.50
CA LEU A 247 -2.95 12.97 -15.20
C LEU A 247 -3.11 12.29 -16.55
N PHE A 248 -4.34 11.86 -16.84
CA PHE A 248 -4.79 11.39 -18.14
C PHE A 248 -5.73 12.47 -18.70
N ASN A 249 -5.41 13.03 -19.86
CA ASN A 249 -6.24 14.08 -20.47
C ASN A 249 -7.54 13.50 -21.06
N ASN A 250 -8.45 14.36 -21.50
CA ASN A 250 -9.73 13.91 -22.07
C ASN A 250 -9.56 13.10 -23.38
N ASN A 251 -8.50 13.35 -24.15
CA ASN A 251 -8.23 12.62 -25.38
C ASN A 251 -7.92 11.14 -25.11
N PHE A 252 -7.29 10.84 -23.97
CA PHE A 252 -7.07 9.47 -23.52
C PHE A 252 -8.37 8.66 -23.38
N PHE A 253 -9.46 9.34 -23.01
CA PHE A 253 -10.77 8.75 -22.73
C PHE A 253 -11.70 8.71 -23.95
N LEU A 254 -11.22 9.08 -25.13
CA LEU A 254 -11.99 8.92 -26.36
C LEU A 254 -12.19 7.42 -26.65
N SER A 255 -13.34 7.09 -27.24
CA SER A 255 -13.96 5.75 -27.25
C SER A 255 -13.14 4.61 -27.86
N SER A 256 -12.02 4.90 -28.53
CA SER A 256 -11.14 3.88 -29.12
C SER A 256 -10.18 3.22 -28.13
N ASN A 257 -10.00 3.78 -26.92
CA ASN A 257 -9.10 3.20 -25.92
C ASN A 257 -9.85 2.20 -25.02
N PRO A 258 -9.56 0.88 -25.10
CA PRO A 258 -10.27 -0.13 -24.31
C PRO A 258 -10.05 0.01 -22.80
N TYR A 259 -9.00 0.73 -22.40
CA TYR A 259 -8.66 0.96 -21.00
C TYR A 259 -9.27 2.24 -20.42
N ALA A 260 -9.90 3.09 -21.24
CA ALA A 260 -10.45 4.37 -20.81
C ALA A 260 -11.37 4.23 -19.58
N ALA A 261 -12.21 3.20 -19.56
CA ALA A 261 -13.11 2.94 -18.44
C ALA A 261 -12.38 2.52 -17.15
N LEU A 262 -11.16 2.00 -17.22
CA LEU A 262 -10.41 1.47 -16.07
C LEU A 262 -9.46 2.49 -15.44
N MET A 263 -9.30 3.67 -16.05
CA MET A 263 -8.31 4.65 -15.66
C MET A 263 -8.96 5.87 -15.01
N PRO A 264 -8.38 6.43 -13.93
CA PRO A 264 -8.83 7.71 -13.40
C PRO A 264 -8.37 8.86 -14.31
N SER A 265 -9.12 9.97 -14.34
CA SER A 265 -8.64 11.21 -14.99
C SER A 265 -7.37 11.77 -14.33
N SER A 266 -7.25 11.60 -13.01
CA SER A 266 -6.02 11.89 -12.31
C SER A 266 -5.87 11.08 -11.02
N MET A 267 -4.62 10.95 -10.58
CA MET A 267 -4.26 10.35 -9.30
C MET A 267 -3.25 11.25 -8.60
N GLU A 268 -3.52 11.58 -7.33
CA GLU A 268 -2.70 12.50 -6.55
C GLU A 268 -1.83 11.79 -5.51
N PHE A 269 -0.58 12.25 -5.39
CA PHE A 269 0.37 11.87 -4.36
C PHE A 269 0.73 13.09 -3.52
N LYS A 270 0.60 12.97 -2.19
CA LYS A 270 0.90 14.06 -1.24
C LYS A 270 2.34 13.95 -0.77
N VAL A 271 3.20 14.86 -1.21
CA VAL A 271 4.64 14.84 -0.94
C VAL A 271 5.00 14.77 0.55
N PRO A 272 4.35 15.52 1.47
CA PRO A 272 4.64 15.40 2.90
C PRO A 272 4.43 13.99 3.48
N GLN A 273 3.62 13.16 2.81
CA GLN A 273 3.36 11.78 3.22
C GLN A 273 4.37 10.79 2.62
N LEU A 274 5.13 11.19 1.60
CA LEU A 274 6.15 10.40 0.92
C LEU A 274 7.53 10.48 1.60
N LEU A 275 7.63 11.19 2.72
CA LEU A 275 8.89 11.33 3.44
C LEU A 275 9.17 10.09 4.31
N VAL A 276 10.38 9.55 4.18
CA VAL A 276 10.94 8.53 5.06
C VAL A 276 12.11 9.19 5.80
N GLY A 277 12.03 9.29 7.13
CA GLY A 277 13.07 9.98 7.92
C GLY A 277 13.33 11.42 7.47
N ASN A 278 12.27 12.16 7.12
CA ASN A 278 12.31 13.54 6.58
C ASN A 278 13.00 13.69 5.21
N LYS A 279 13.21 12.60 4.47
CA LYS A 279 13.77 12.63 3.11
C LYS A 279 12.78 12.05 2.11
N LEU A 280 12.74 12.67 0.94
CA LEU A 280 12.00 12.16 -0.21
C LEU A 280 12.84 11.05 -0.83
N GLU A 281 12.43 9.80 -0.62
CA GLU A 281 13.14 8.64 -1.15
C GLU A 281 12.47 8.15 -2.43
N PHE A 282 13.18 8.35 -3.52
CA PHE A 282 12.79 7.82 -4.82
C PHE A 282 13.85 6.87 -5.44
#